data_AF-A0A2D6XD74-F1
#
_entry.id   AF-A0A2D6XD74-F1
#
_cell.length_a   1.000
_cell.length_b   1.000
_cell.length_c   1.000
_cell.angle_alpha   90.00
_cell.angle_beta   90.00
_cell.angle_gamma   90.00
#
_symmetry.space_group_name_H-M   'P 1'
#
loop_
_entity.id
_entity.type
_entity.pdbx_description
1 polymer ?
#
loop_
_entity_poly.entity_id
_entity_poly.type
_entity_poly.pdbx_seq_one_letter_code
_entity_poly.pdbx_strand_id
1 'polypeptide(L)'
;MAVTEKQLKANRENAKKGGVKTLEGKALVRLNALKHGLLSCEVLLARESAETLAELEVKLIAELRPQGELEIILVDRIVSNIWRLKRALMVERQTMEWEYTQAIAGNPDPFADLLPSLPQESEEQTERRAYRNMIASDYTEKIMRYEAAIERQIYKAVHELIRLQMARGGAKPPAPAAIDIDTPHEG
;
A
#
# COMPACT_ATOMS: atom_id res chain seq x y z
N MET A 1 -33.95 15.56 7.06
CA MET A 1 -32.92 16.59 7.33
C MET A 1 -33.20 17.79 6.46
N ALA A 2 -33.45 18.96 7.03
CA ALA A 2 -33.82 20.16 6.29
C ALA A 2 -32.61 20.75 5.57
N VAL A 3 -32.75 21.01 4.27
CA VAL A 3 -31.71 21.65 3.45
C VAL A 3 -31.57 23.10 3.90
N THR A 4 -30.34 23.52 4.19
CA THR A 4 -30.06 24.87 4.70
C THR A 4 -30.14 25.91 3.57
N GLU A 5 -30.51 27.15 3.88
CA GLU A 5 -30.63 28.23 2.89
C GLU A 5 -29.33 28.47 2.12
N LYS A 6 -28.19 28.24 2.78
CA LYS A 6 -26.86 28.34 2.18
C LYS A 6 -26.64 27.29 1.08
N GLN A 7 -27.13 26.06 1.29
CA GLN A 7 -27.10 24.99 0.29
C GLN A 7 -28.05 25.26 -0.87
N LEU A 8 -29.24 25.83 -0.60
CA LEU A 8 -30.19 26.22 -1.65
C LEU A 8 -29.63 27.33 -2.56
N LYS A 9 -28.90 28.30 -2.01
CA LYS A 9 -28.29 29.38 -2.79
C LYS A 9 -27.14 28.87 -3.66
N ALA A 10 -26.27 28.02 -3.10
CA ALA A 10 -25.19 27.38 -3.85
C ALA A 10 -25.72 26.49 -4.99
N ASN A 11 -26.79 25.72 -4.74
CA ASN A 11 -27.42 24.88 -5.77
C ASN A 11 -28.05 25.71 -6.89
N ARG A 12 -28.66 26.86 -6.60
CA ARG A 12 -29.19 27.77 -7.63
C ARG A 12 -28.08 28.41 -8.47
N GLU A 13 -26.96 28.77 -7.88
CA GLU A 13 -25.81 29.32 -8.62
C GLU A 13 -25.14 28.26 -9.50
N ASN A 14 -25.00 27.03 -9.00
CA ASN A 14 -24.48 25.91 -9.79
C ASN A 14 -25.45 25.48 -10.90
N ALA A 15 -26.77 25.55 -10.68
CA ALA A 15 -27.78 25.30 -11.70
C ALA A 15 -27.72 26.31 -12.86
N LYS A 16 -27.39 27.58 -12.58
CA LYS A 16 -27.21 28.63 -13.59
C LYS A 16 -25.97 28.39 -14.48
N LYS A 17 -24.96 27.68 -14.00
CA LYS A 17 -23.76 27.32 -14.77
C LYS A 17 -23.98 26.13 -15.73
N GLY A 18 -25.16 25.50 -15.70
CA GLY A 18 -25.52 24.41 -16.59
C GLY A 18 -24.64 23.18 -16.36
N GLY A 19 -25.06 22.30 -15.44
CA GLY A 19 -24.40 21.00 -15.26
C GLY A 19 -24.29 20.24 -16.58
N VAL A 20 -23.26 19.41 -16.72
CA VAL A 20 -22.89 18.78 -18.00
C VAL A 20 -24.05 17.92 -18.55
N LYS A 21 -24.61 18.34 -19.70
CA LYS A 21 -25.88 17.81 -20.25
C LYS A 21 -25.70 16.70 -21.29
N THR A 22 -24.49 16.44 -21.75
CA THR A 22 -24.18 15.40 -22.74
C THR A 22 -23.85 14.07 -22.05
N LEU A 23 -24.18 12.93 -22.67
CA LEU A 23 -23.80 11.60 -22.17
C LEU A 23 -22.28 11.45 -22.08
N GLU A 24 -21.55 11.93 -23.08
CA GLU A 24 -20.08 12.00 -23.09
C GLU A 24 -19.53 12.87 -21.96
N GLY A 25 -20.18 14.01 -21.70
CA GLY A 25 -19.76 14.90 -20.64
C GLY A 25 -20.06 14.36 -19.23
N LYS A 26 -21.12 13.56 -19.06
CA LYS A 26 -21.36 12.79 -17.82
C LYS A 26 -20.31 11.70 -17.63
N ALA A 27 -19.90 11.01 -18.70
CA ALA A 27 -18.80 10.05 -18.64
C ALA A 27 -17.47 10.75 -18.28
N LEU A 28 -17.21 11.95 -18.82
CA LEU A 28 -16.05 12.78 -18.46
C LEU A 28 -16.07 13.23 -16.99
N VAL A 29 -17.25 13.53 -16.44
CA VAL A 29 -17.42 13.87 -15.02
C VAL A 29 -17.24 12.63 -14.13
N ARG A 30 -17.70 11.45 -14.56
CA ARG A 30 -17.45 10.16 -13.88
C ARG A 30 -15.96 9.81 -13.89
N LEU A 31 -15.28 10.10 -15.00
CA LEU A 31 -13.83 10.02 -15.14
C LEU A 31 -13.09 11.03 -14.25
N ASN A 32 -13.65 12.20 -13.94
CA ASN A 32 -13.01 13.14 -13.00
C ASN A 32 -13.02 12.66 -11.54
N ALA A 33 -14.05 11.90 -11.12
CA ALA A 33 -14.03 11.23 -9.81
C ALA A 33 -13.06 10.04 -9.77
N LEU A 34 -12.77 9.44 -10.93
CA LEU A 34 -11.77 8.38 -11.12
C LEU A 34 -10.35 8.91 -11.36
N LYS A 35 -10.20 10.17 -11.80
CA LYS A 35 -8.91 10.86 -11.97
C LYS A 35 -8.23 11.23 -10.66
N HIS A 36 -8.93 11.08 -9.54
CA HIS A 36 -8.38 11.26 -8.21
C HIS A 36 -8.56 9.94 -7.45
N GLY A 37 -7.53 9.10 -7.49
CA GLY A 37 -7.24 8.09 -6.48
C GLY A 37 -8.40 7.33 -5.83
N LEU A 38 -9.26 6.66 -6.58
CA LEU A 38 -10.40 5.93 -5.99
C LEU A 38 -9.94 4.87 -4.99
N LEU A 39 -8.89 4.13 -5.35
CA LEU A 39 -8.26 3.13 -4.49
C LEU A 39 -7.13 3.75 -3.66
N SER A 40 -6.38 4.70 -4.24
CA SER A 40 -5.21 5.29 -3.54
C SER A 40 -5.63 6.14 -2.33
N CYS A 41 -6.72 6.91 -2.42
CA CYS A 41 -7.23 7.67 -1.28
C CYS A 41 -7.69 6.76 -0.13
N GLU A 42 -8.31 5.62 -0.47
CA GLU A 42 -8.82 4.65 0.52
C GLU A 42 -7.70 3.92 1.26
N VAL A 43 -6.48 3.90 0.72
CA VAL A 43 -5.33 3.34 1.44
C VAL A 43 -4.69 4.31 2.42
N LEU A 44 -4.97 5.61 2.33
CA LEU A 44 -4.33 6.62 3.17
C LEU A 44 -4.82 6.57 4.63
N LEU A 45 -3.89 6.57 5.58
CA LEU A 45 -4.20 6.69 7.01
C LEU A 45 -4.06 8.12 7.50
N ALA A 46 -4.75 8.46 8.60
CA ALA A 46 -4.83 9.82 9.14
C ALA A 46 -3.48 10.48 9.50
N ARG A 47 -2.42 9.69 9.72
CA ARG A 47 -1.07 10.18 10.07
C ARG A 47 -0.11 10.21 8.88
N GLU A 48 -0.57 9.85 7.70
CA GLU A 48 0.23 9.77 6.50
C GLU A 48 0.03 11.02 5.63
N SER A 49 1.04 11.41 4.85
CA SER A 49 0.97 12.61 4.00
C SER A 49 0.19 12.31 2.72
N ALA A 50 -0.97 12.96 2.58
CA ALA A 50 -1.78 12.96 1.36
C ALA A 50 -1.00 13.56 0.18
N GLU A 51 -0.16 14.55 0.45
CA GLU A 51 0.68 15.23 -0.54
C GLU A 51 1.70 14.27 -1.14
N THR A 52 2.36 13.48 -0.30
CA THR A 52 3.36 12.48 -0.74
C THR A 52 2.70 11.38 -1.58
N LEU A 53 1.48 10.97 -1.23
CA LEU A 53 0.69 10.03 -2.03
C LEU A 53 0.30 10.66 -3.38
N ALA A 54 -0.17 11.90 -3.38
CA ALA A 54 -0.53 12.62 -4.60
C ALA A 54 0.67 12.82 -5.52
N GLU A 55 1.86 13.13 -4.98
CA GLU A 55 3.10 13.22 -5.76
C GLU A 55 3.47 11.89 -6.41
N LEU A 56 3.31 10.78 -5.68
CA LEU A 56 3.54 9.44 -6.22
C LEU A 56 2.56 9.13 -7.36
N GLU A 57 1.28 9.43 -7.16
CA GLU A 57 0.23 9.25 -8.16
C GLU A 57 0.52 10.06 -9.44
N VAL A 58 0.87 11.33 -9.30
CA VAL A 58 1.23 12.19 -10.43
C VAL A 58 2.43 11.63 -11.21
N LYS A 59 3.49 11.20 -10.51
CA LYS A 59 4.68 10.61 -11.15
C LYS A 59 4.33 9.34 -11.93
N LEU A 60 3.56 8.43 -11.33
CA LEU A 60 3.18 7.17 -11.96
C LEU A 60 2.22 7.36 -13.13
N ILE A 61 1.26 8.29 -13.04
CA ILE A 61 0.37 8.62 -14.16
C ILE A 61 1.19 9.20 -15.33
N ALA A 62 2.13 10.11 -15.04
CA ALA A 62 2.98 10.72 -16.07
C ALA A 62 3.86 9.68 -16.79
N GLU A 63 4.39 8.71 -16.05
CA GLU A 63 5.24 7.64 -16.59
C GLU A 63 4.42 6.60 -17.37
N LEU A 64 3.35 6.09 -16.78
CA LEU A 64 2.57 4.99 -17.31
C LEU A 64 1.60 5.43 -18.42
N ARG A 65 1.24 6.72 -18.50
CA ARG A 65 0.40 7.31 -19.55
C ARG A 65 -0.87 6.50 -19.84
N PRO A 66 -1.74 6.25 -18.84
CA PRO A 66 -2.94 5.46 -19.02
C PRO A 66 -3.90 6.12 -20.02
N GLN A 67 -4.51 5.34 -20.91
CA GLN A 67 -5.54 5.79 -21.84
C GLN A 67 -6.80 4.93 -21.65
N GLY A 68 -7.87 5.54 -21.14
CA GLY A 68 -9.15 4.87 -20.88
C GLY A 68 -9.32 4.39 -19.43
N GLU A 69 -10.56 3.99 -19.09
CA GLU A 69 -10.97 3.69 -17.71
C GLU A 69 -10.19 2.52 -17.10
N LEU A 70 -9.99 1.44 -17.84
CA LEU A 70 -9.32 0.25 -17.32
C LEU A 70 -7.84 0.51 -17.00
N GLU A 71 -7.14 1.25 -17.86
CA GLU A 71 -5.75 1.62 -17.61
C GLU A 71 -5.63 2.54 -16.38
N ILE A 72 -6.56 3.50 -16.21
CA ILE A 72 -6.60 4.38 -15.03
C ILE A 72 -6.78 3.56 -13.75
N ILE A 73 -7.73 2.61 -13.73
CA ILE A 73 -7.98 1.75 -12.57
C ILE A 73 -6.74 0.91 -12.23
N LEU A 74 -6.02 0.41 -13.24
CA LEU A 74 -4.79 -0.36 -13.01
C LEU A 74 -3.68 0.51 -12.45
N VAL A 75 -3.50 1.73 -12.94
CA VAL A 75 -2.54 2.69 -12.38
C VAL A 75 -2.88 3.04 -10.94
N ASP A 76 -4.13 3.34 -10.63
CA ASP A 76 -4.59 3.64 -9.27
C ASP A 76 -4.36 2.44 -8.32
N ARG A 77 -4.56 1.20 -8.81
CA ARG A 77 -4.24 -0.02 -8.06
C ARG A 77 -2.73 -0.19 -7.82
N ILE A 78 -1.89 0.17 -8.79
CA ILE A 78 -0.43 0.17 -8.64
C ILE A 78 -0.02 1.16 -7.54
N VAL A 79 -0.52 2.41 -7.60
CA VAL A 79 -0.28 3.44 -6.59
C VAL A 79 -0.67 2.94 -5.19
N SER A 80 -1.88 2.41 -5.07
CA SER A 80 -2.43 1.89 -3.81
C SER A 80 -1.56 0.78 -3.21
N ASN A 81 -1.09 -0.15 -4.04
CA ASN A 81 -0.26 -1.25 -3.58
C ASN A 81 1.16 -0.81 -3.22
N ILE A 82 1.75 0.12 -3.99
CA ILE A 82 3.05 0.71 -3.63
C ILE A 82 2.96 1.42 -2.27
N TRP A 83 1.86 2.12 -1.99
CA TRP A 83 1.65 2.75 -0.69
C TRP A 83 1.54 1.74 0.45
N ARG A 84 0.78 0.65 0.24
CA ARG A 84 0.70 -0.46 1.20
C ARG A 84 2.05 -1.12 1.43
N LEU A 85 2.87 -1.29 0.39
CA LEU A 85 4.22 -1.85 0.50
C LEU A 85 5.14 -0.94 1.33
N LYS A 86 5.13 0.37 1.05
CA LYS A 86 5.89 1.35 1.86
C LYS A 86 5.50 1.29 3.34
N ARG A 87 4.22 1.11 3.64
CA ARG A 87 3.74 0.93 5.02
C ARG A 87 4.23 -0.38 5.62
N ALA A 88 4.16 -1.49 4.90
CA ALA A 88 4.64 -2.79 5.36
C ALA A 88 6.12 -2.71 5.77
N LEU A 89 6.97 -2.15 4.91
CA LEU A 89 8.40 -1.95 5.17
C LEU A 89 8.67 -1.02 6.38
N MET A 90 7.85 0.02 6.55
CA MET A 90 7.96 0.88 7.73
C MET A 90 7.63 0.13 9.02
N VAL A 91 6.57 -0.69 9.00
CA VAL A 91 6.16 -1.52 10.14
C VAL A 91 7.18 -2.61 10.42
N GLU A 92 7.75 -3.22 9.39
CA GLU A 92 8.85 -4.19 9.48
C GLU A 92 10.00 -3.61 10.29
N ARG A 93 10.54 -2.47 9.84
CA ARG A 93 11.64 -1.77 10.50
C ARG A 93 11.33 -1.47 11.97
N GLN A 94 10.15 -0.90 12.25
CA GLN A 94 9.76 -0.55 13.62
C GLN A 94 9.60 -1.78 14.51
N THR A 95 9.08 -2.87 13.97
CA THR A 95 8.91 -4.14 14.70
C THR A 95 10.26 -4.75 15.03
N MET A 96 11.17 -4.78 14.05
CA MET A 96 12.54 -5.25 14.25
C MET A 96 13.30 -4.43 15.31
N GLU A 97 13.22 -3.09 15.23
CA GLU A 97 13.82 -2.20 16.23
C GLU A 97 13.25 -2.44 17.64
N TRP A 98 11.94 -2.65 17.75
CA TRP A 98 11.27 -2.96 19.02
C TRP A 98 11.73 -4.31 19.60
N GLU A 99 11.78 -5.35 18.78
CA GLU A 99 12.18 -6.70 19.22
C GLU A 99 13.66 -6.77 19.62
N TYR A 100 14.53 -6.10 18.86
CA TYR A 100 15.93 -5.94 19.23
C TYR A 100 16.07 -5.24 20.59
N THR A 101 15.39 -4.11 20.78
CA THR A 101 15.44 -3.34 22.03
C THR A 101 14.94 -4.17 23.22
N GLN A 102 13.83 -4.90 23.07
CA GLN A 102 13.30 -5.76 24.13
C GLN A 102 14.24 -6.91 24.47
N ALA A 103 14.91 -7.49 23.48
CA ALA A 103 15.82 -8.61 23.71
C ALA A 103 17.16 -8.18 24.34
N ILE A 104 17.63 -6.96 24.06
CA ILE A 104 18.80 -6.34 24.71
C ILE A 104 18.46 -5.87 26.13
N ALA A 105 17.31 -5.23 26.34
CA ALA A 105 16.87 -4.81 27.66
C ALA A 105 16.76 -6.00 28.63
N GLY A 106 16.50 -7.20 28.09
CA GLY A 106 16.30 -8.43 28.85
C GLY A 106 15.01 -8.37 29.66
N ASN A 107 14.48 -9.54 30.04
CA ASN A 107 13.60 -9.57 31.21
C ASN A 107 14.54 -9.56 32.42
N PRO A 108 14.47 -8.57 33.33
CA PRO A 108 15.25 -8.66 34.56
C PRO A 108 14.83 -9.95 35.27
N ASP A 109 15.79 -10.86 35.47
CA ASP A 109 15.55 -12.07 36.25
C ASP A 109 15.09 -11.62 37.65
N PRO A 110 13.87 -11.97 38.09
CA PRO A 110 13.35 -11.56 39.40
C PRO A 110 14.24 -12.02 40.56
N PHE A 111 15.12 -12.99 40.30
CA PHE A 111 16.06 -13.57 41.25
C PHE A 111 17.53 -13.24 40.94
N ALA A 112 17.81 -12.32 40.01
CA ALA A 112 19.18 -11.90 39.66
C ALA A 112 20.01 -11.53 40.90
N ASP A 113 19.38 -10.81 41.84
CA ASP A 113 20.00 -10.41 43.11
C ASP A 113 20.12 -11.55 44.13
N LEU A 114 19.29 -12.60 44.00
CA LEU A 114 19.27 -13.77 44.91
C LEU A 114 20.24 -14.88 44.48
N LEU A 115 20.55 -14.99 43.18
CA LEU A 115 21.36 -16.05 42.60
C LEU A 115 22.47 -15.48 41.67
N PRO A 116 23.42 -14.72 42.21
CA PRO A 116 24.52 -14.12 41.43
C PRO A 116 25.49 -15.14 40.81
N SER A 117 25.36 -16.43 41.14
CA SER A 117 26.21 -17.52 40.66
C SER A 117 25.73 -18.20 39.37
N LEU A 118 24.57 -17.82 38.82
CA LEU A 118 24.15 -18.31 37.51
C LEU A 118 25.05 -17.72 36.42
N PRO A 119 25.41 -18.48 35.37
CA PRO A 119 26.16 -17.94 34.24
C PRO A 119 25.35 -16.81 33.61
N GLN A 120 25.83 -15.58 33.76
CA GLN A 120 25.28 -14.47 33.00
C GLN A 120 25.62 -14.69 31.52
N GLU A 121 24.66 -14.43 30.64
CA GLU A 121 24.93 -14.45 29.21
C GLU A 121 26.05 -13.43 28.90
N SER A 122 26.98 -13.82 28.03
CA SER A 122 27.93 -12.85 27.50
C SER A 122 27.20 -11.80 26.66
N GLU A 123 27.83 -10.64 26.48
CA GLU A 123 27.33 -9.58 25.59
C GLU A 123 27.04 -10.14 24.18
N GLU A 124 27.96 -10.95 23.65
CA GLU A 124 27.80 -11.64 22.35
C GLU A 124 26.60 -12.60 22.31
N GLN A 125 26.34 -13.34 23.40
CA GLN A 125 25.18 -14.24 23.49
C GLN A 125 23.86 -13.44 23.52
N THR A 126 23.85 -12.32 24.24
CA THR A 126 22.70 -11.42 24.34
C THR A 126 22.38 -10.79 22.99
N GLU A 127 23.39 -10.27 22.29
CA GLU A 127 23.25 -9.72 20.94
C GLU A 127 22.77 -10.77 19.95
N ARG A 128 23.36 -11.97 19.95
CA ARG A 128 22.95 -13.06 19.06
C ARG A 128 21.49 -13.45 19.29
N ARG A 129 21.05 -13.51 20.55
CA ARG A 129 19.64 -13.76 20.89
C ARG A 129 18.74 -12.63 20.38
N ALA A 130 19.16 -11.38 20.53
CA ALA A 130 18.43 -10.21 20.05
C ALA A 130 18.22 -10.23 18.54
N TYR A 131 19.29 -10.46 17.77
CA TYR A 131 19.18 -10.61 16.31
C TYR A 131 18.29 -11.79 15.90
N ARG A 132 18.42 -12.94 16.58
CA ARG A 132 17.58 -14.11 16.29
C ARG A 132 16.09 -13.80 16.50
N ASN A 133 15.75 -13.18 17.63
CA ASN A 133 14.36 -12.88 17.95
C ASN A 133 13.77 -11.81 17.00
N MET A 134 14.55 -10.80 16.65
CA MET A 134 14.19 -9.77 15.66
C MET A 134 13.85 -10.35 14.28
N ILE A 135 14.62 -11.34 13.81
CA ILE A 135 14.45 -11.91 12.46
C ILE A 135 13.38 -13.00 12.45
N ALA A 136 13.30 -13.81 13.51
CA ALA A 136 12.47 -15.00 13.57
C ALA A 136 11.16 -14.80 14.36
N SER A 137 10.63 -13.58 14.43
CA SER A 137 9.37 -13.33 15.10
C SER A 137 8.16 -13.62 14.19
N ASP A 138 7.05 -14.01 14.82
CA ASP A 138 5.77 -14.22 14.15
C ASP A 138 5.28 -12.95 13.42
N TYR A 139 5.67 -11.77 13.90
CA TYR A 139 5.32 -10.50 13.26
C TYR A 139 6.12 -10.28 11.99
N THR A 140 7.44 -10.50 12.03
CA THR A 140 8.30 -10.43 10.84
C THR A 140 7.81 -11.40 9.76
N GLU A 141 7.46 -12.64 10.13
CA GLU A 141 6.92 -13.61 9.17
C GLU A 141 5.59 -13.13 8.55
N LYS A 142 4.65 -12.63 9.36
CA LYS A 142 3.38 -12.09 8.85
C LYS A 142 3.62 -10.93 7.88
N ILE A 143 4.52 -10.00 8.23
CA ILE A 143 4.85 -8.85 7.38
C ILE A 143 5.41 -9.32 6.04
N MET A 144 6.37 -10.26 6.04
CA MET A 144 6.92 -10.84 4.81
C MET A 144 5.84 -11.49 3.93
N ARG A 145 4.86 -12.21 4.52
CA ARG A 145 3.74 -12.77 3.75
C ARG A 145 2.86 -11.68 3.13
N TYR A 146 2.60 -10.59 3.86
CA TYR A 146 1.88 -9.42 3.35
C TYR A 146 2.63 -8.72 2.21
N GLU A 147 3.94 -8.52 2.35
CA GLU A 147 4.80 -7.93 1.33
C GLU A 147 4.78 -8.74 0.05
N ALA A 148 5.04 -10.05 0.16
CA ALA A 148 4.99 -10.96 -0.97
C ALA A 148 3.61 -10.92 -1.65
N ALA A 149 2.51 -10.84 -0.89
CA ALA A 149 1.18 -10.69 -1.46
C ALA A 149 0.98 -9.36 -2.19
N ILE A 150 1.48 -8.24 -1.66
CA ILE A 150 1.39 -6.91 -2.28
C ILE A 150 2.22 -6.85 -3.56
N GLU A 151 3.46 -7.35 -3.52
CA GLU A 151 4.35 -7.38 -4.68
C GLU A 151 3.72 -8.14 -5.85
N ARG A 152 3.13 -9.31 -5.58
CA ARG A 152 2.40 -10.08 -6.60
C ARG A 152 1.25 -9.29 -7.21
N GLN A 153 0.53 -8.51 -6.41
CA GLN A 153 -0.54 -7.65 -6.92
C GLN A 153 -0.01 -6.49 -7.76
N ILE A 154 1.15 -5.91 -7.41
CA ILE A 154 1.83 -4.89 -8.21
C ILE A 154 2.22 -5.47 -9.57
N TYR A 155 2.96 -6.60 -9.58
CA TYR A 155 3.37 -7.24 -10.83
C TYR A 155 2.19 -7.61 -11.71
N LYS A 156 1.13 -8.17 -11.13
CA LYS A 156 -0.10 -8.47 -11.86
C LYS A 156 -0.70 -7.21 -12.48
N ALA A 157 -0.87 -6.13 -11.72
CA ALA A 157 -1.46 -4.89 -12.23
C ALA A 157 -0.61 -4.25 -13.34
N VAL A 158 0.72 -4.26 -13.20
CA VAL A 158 1.66 -3.78 -14.23
C VAL A 158 1.55 -4.62 -15.50
N HIS A 159 1.54 -5.96 -15.39
CA HIS A 159 1.39 -6.84 -16.55
C HIS A 159 0.07 -6.63 -17.28
N GLU A 160 -1.05 -6.52 -16.55
CA GLU A 160 -2.36 -6.21 -17.13
C GLU A 160 -2.34 -4.87 -17.89
N LEU A 161 -1.71 -3.85 -17.29
CA LEU A 161 -1.61 -2.52 -17.88
C LEU A 161 -0.81 -2.57 -19.19
N ILE A 162 0.36 -3.22 -19.18
CA ILE A 162 1.20 -3.39 -20.37
C ILE A 162 0.43 -4.12 -21.47
N ARG A 163 -0.37 -5.15 -21.15
CA ARG A 163 -1.18 -5.84 -22.15
C ARG A 163 -2.21 -4.93 -22.81
N LEU A 164 -2.93 -4.13 -22.01
CA LEU A 164 -3.90 -3.16 -22.56
C LEU A 164 -3.21 -2.13 -23.46
N GLN A 165 -2.04 -1.64 -23.05
CA GLN A 165 -1.27 -0.66 -23.82
C GLN A 165 -0.71 -1.24 -25.12
N MET A 166 -0.26 -2.50 -25.12
CA MET A 166 0.19 -3.22 -26.31
C MET A 166 -0.96 -3.45 -27.29
N ALA A 167 -2.11 -3.92 -26.80
CA ALA A 167 -3.31 -4.14 -27.61
C ALA A 167 -3.79 -2.82 -28.25
N ARG A 168 -3.74 -1.71 -27.51
CA ARG A 168 -4.02 -0.36 -28.03
C ARG A 168 -3.04 0.05 -29.14
N GLY A 169 -1.76 -0.29 -29.00
CA GLY A 169 -0.72 -0.02 -30.01
C GLY A 169 -0.81 -0.92 -31.25
N GLY A 170 -1.80 -1.81 -31.35
CA GLY A 170 -1.94 -2.78 -32.45
C GLY A 170 -0.96 -3.95 -32.36
N ALA A 171 -0.15 -4.04 -31.31
CA ALA A 171 0.72 -5.17 -31.05
C ALA A 171 -0.08 -6.32 -30.43
N LYS A 172 0.26 -7.57 -30.77
CA LYS A 172 -0.32 -8.73 -30.10
C LYS A 172 0.15 -8.73 -28.64
N PRO A 173 -0.76 -8.62 -27.65
CA PRO A 173 -0.36 -8.60 -26.26
C PRO A 173 0.32 -9.94 -25.93
N PRO A 174 1.34 -9.94 -25.05
CA PRO A 174 1.92 -11.18 -24.58
C PRO A 174 0.81 -12.05 -23.96
N ALA A 175 0.89 -13.36 -24.20
CA ALA A 175 -0.03 -14.31 -23.58
C ALA A 175 -0.03 -14.07 -22.05
N PRO A 176 -1.18 -14.23 -21.37
CA PRO A 176 -1.20 -14.09 -19.93
C PRO A 176 -0.16 -15.03 -19.35
N ALA A 177 0.89 -14.47 -18.77
CA ALA A 177 1.84 -15.24 -17.99
C ALA A 177 1.04 -15.80 -16.82
N ALA A 178 0.67 -17.07 -16.89
CA ALA A 178 0.38 -17.86 -15.70
C ALA A 178 1.72 -17.93 -14.96
N ILE A 179 2.00 -16.89 -14.18
CA ILE A 179 3.04 -17.00 -13.16
C ILE A 179 2.37 -17.92 -12.14
N ASP A 180 2.71 -19.20 -12.18
CA ASP A 180 2.51 -20.10 -11.06
C ASP A 180 3.34 -19.52 -9.93
N ILE A 181 2.66 -18.74 -9.11
CA ILE A 181 3.22 -18.26 -7.87
C ILE A 181 2.84 -19.37 -6.91
N ASP A 182 3.79 -20.26 -6.64
CA ASP A 182 3.69 -21.23 -5.55
C ASP A 182 3.29 -20.46 -4.29
N THR A 183 2.00 -20.51 -3.96
CA THR A 183 1.54 -20.19 -2.62
C THR A 183 2.07 -21.31 -1.75
N PRO A 184 2.90 -21.05 -0.73
CA PRO A 184 3.19 -22.09 0.24
C PRO A 184 1.84 -22.49 0.85
N HIS A 185 1.42 -23.73 0.57
CA HIS A 185 0.33 -24.35 1.28
C HIS A 185 0.80 -24.51 2.72
N GLU A 186 0.29 -23.65 3.61
CA GLU A 186 0.41 -23.86 5.05
C GLU A 186 -0.43 -25.10 5.41
N GLY A 187 0.27 -26.14 5.86
CA GLY A 187 -0.28 -27.29 6.57
C GLY A 187 0.16 -27.27 8.03
#